data_AF-A0A2V7UW73-F1
#
_entry.id   AF-A0A2V7UW73-F1
#
_cell.length_a   1.000
_cell.length_b   1.000
_cell.length_c   1.000
_cell.angle_alpha   90.00
_cell.angle_beta   90.00
_cell.angle_gamma   90.00
#
_symmetry.space_group_name_H-M   'P 1'
#
loop_
_entity.id
_entity.type
_entity.pdbx_description
1 polymer ?
#
loop_
_entity_poly.entity_id
_entity_poly.type
_entity_poly.pdbx_seq_one_letter_code
_entity_poly.pdbx_strand_id
1 'polypeptide(L)'
;MGDHFSLYLTPLNIDPENPAMPISHPSYYATYLAKRIGPYCTLGLAEDTWALNEGVIDDGAFLQQAYDIDRERERMLFVALDRLRKGTLTCVFDGVDRIQHMFWRYFEKGHPAARGTDGGAHADAIEQIYRRSDELVGKVIARLRKDDLLMVVSDHGFASFRRGVNLNAWLLARGWLKLKEGGDGST
;
A
#
# COMPACT_ATOMS: atom_id res chain seq x y z
N MET A 1 28.98 20.97 0.58
CA MET A 1 27.71 20.23 0.72
C MET A 1 27.00 20.87 1.89
N GLY A 2 26.01 21.72 1.59
CA GLY A 2 25.44 22.66 2.57
C GLY A 2 24.60 21.99 3.65
N ASP A 3 24.47 22.71 4.76
CA ASP A 3 23.75 22.40 6.00
C ASP A 3 22.21 22.30 5.82
N HIS A 4 21.74 21.51 4.86
CA HIS A 4 20.32 21.32 4.61
C HIS A 4 19.84 20.00 5.23
N PHE A 5 19.09 20.12 6.32
CA PHE A 5 18.33 19.03 6.92
C PHE A 5 16.98 18.89 6.21
N SER A 6 16.65 17.67 5.78
CA SER A 6 15.33 17.32 5.26
C SER A 6 14.72 16.22 6.12
N LEU A 7 13.45 16.38 6.49
CA LEU A 7 12.68 15.40 7.26
C LEU A 7 11.41 15.09 6.49
N TYR A 8 11.21 13.80 6.21
CA TYR A 8 9.96 13.28 5.70
C TYR A 8 9.15 12.67 6.86
N LEU A 9 7.85 12.96 6.90
CA LEU A 9 6.90 12.37 7.83
C LEU A 9 5.81 11.69 7.02
N THR A 10 5.47 10.46 7.38
CA THR A 10 4.34 9.75 6.77
C THR A 10 3.01 10.47 7.09
N PRO A 11 1.95 10.20 6.30
CA PRO A 11 0.61 10.71 6.59
C PRO A 11 0.17 10.42 8.04
N LEU A 12 -0.64 11.32 8.60
CA LEU A 12 -1.12 11.21 9.98
C LEU A 12 -2.03 9.99 10.14
N ASN A 13 -1.67 9.14 11.10
CA ASN A 13 -2.43 7.96 11.50
C ASN A 13 -3.23 8.26 12.77
N ILE A 14 -4.36 7.59 12.95
CA ILE A 14 -5.06 7.52 14.24
C ILE A 14 -4.21 6.65 15.16
N ASP A 15 -3.96 7.12 16.39
CA ASP A 15 -3.27 6.33 17.42
C ASP A 15 -4.10 5.11 17.80
N PRO A 16 -3.61 3.87 17.57
CA PRO A 16 -4.38 2.67 17.88
C PRO A 16 -4.51 2.38 19.38
N GLU A 17 -3.67 2.98 20.23
CA GLU A 17 -3.81 2.85 21.69
C GLU A 17 -4.86 3.78 22.27
N ASN A 18 -5.02 4.98 21.69
CA ASN A 18 -5.99 5.99 22.10
C ASN A 18 -6.69 6.63 20.88
N PRO A 19 -7.57 5.89 20.19
CA PRO A 19 -8.08 6.33 18.90
C PRO A 19 -9.09 7.46 19.03
N ALA A 20 -8.88 8.55 18.27
CA ALA A 20 -9.77 9.72 18.24
C ALA A 20 -11.18 9.41 17.67
N MET A 21 -11.33 8.31 16.95
CA MET A 21 -12.60 7.79 16.43
C MET A 21 -12.54 6.26 16.33
N PRO A 22 -13.68 5.53 16.28
CA PRO A 22 -13.66 4.07 16.21
C PRO A 22 -12.92 3.54 14.96
N ILE A 23 -11.87 2.76 15.18
CA ILE A 23 -11.08 2.09 14.11
C ILE A 23 -11.11 0.56 14.21
N SER A 24 -11.81 0.00 15.20
CA SER A 24 -11.97 -1.45 15.34
C SER A 24 -13.28 -1.81 16.01
N HIS A 25 -13.74 -3.03 15.79
CA HIS A 25 -14.81 -3.65 16.55
C HIS A 25 -14.40 -5.06 16.99
N PRO A 26 -14.57 -5.42 18.28
CA PRO A 26 -14.91 -4.54 19.40
C PRO A 26 -13.89 -3.41 19.60
N SER A 27 -14.29 -2.30 20.23
CA SER A 27 -13.46 -1.08 20.30
C SER A 27 -12.09 -1.28 20.95
N TYR A 28 -11.98 -2.21 21.91
CA TYR A 28 -10.71 -2.52 22.58
C TYR A 28 -9.71 -3.28 21.69
N TYR A 29 -10.15 -3.81 20.54
CA TYR A 29 -9.32 -4.69 19.72
C TYR A 29 -8.13 -3.93 19.12
N ALA A 30 -8.32 -2.67 18.74
CA ALA A 30 -7.25 -1.81 18.25
C ALA A 30 -6.12 -1.66 19.26
N THR A 31 -6.44 -1.27 20.50
CA THR A 31 -5.49 -1.14 21.60
C THR A 31 -4.85 -2.48 21.94
N TYR A 32 -5.64 -3.56 21.94
CA TYR A 32 -5.14 -4.91 22.17
C TYR A 32 -4.06 -5.30 21.14
N LEU A 33 -4.29 -5.06 19.84
CA LEU A 33 -3.28 -5.31 18.81
C LEU A 33 -2.05 -4.45 19.03
N ALA A 34 -2.22 -3.15 19.29
CA ALA A 34 -1.11 -2.22 19.51
C ALA A 34 -0.21 -2.67 20.67
N LYS A 35 -0.80 -3.14 21.78
CA LYS A 35 -0.06 -3.70 22.91
C LYS A 35 0.69 -4.99 22.59
N ARG A 36 0.31 -5.72 21.54
CA ARG A 36 0.94 -6.99 21.15
C ARG A 36 2.06 -6.82 20.13
N ILE A 37 1.91 -5.89 19.19
CA ILE A 37 2.81 -5.76 18.03
C ILE A 37 3.50 -4.39 17.93
N GLY A 38 3.17 -3.47 18.84
CA GLY A 38 3.53 -2.05 18.74
C GLY A 38 2.49 -1.23 17.98
N PRO A 39 2.70 0.09 17.87
CA PRO A 39 1.89 0.95 17.00
C PRO A 39 1.88 0.42 15.57
N TYR A 40 0.77 0.64 14.86
CA TYR A 40 0.58 0.18 13.50
C TYR A 40 -0.17 1.21 12.65
N CYS A 41 -0.06 1.10 11.33
CA CYS A 41 -0.73 1.97 10.38
C CYS A 41 -2.26 1.78 10.45
N THR A 42 -2.99 2.88 10.61
CA THR A 42 -4.46 2.90 10.68
C THR A 42 -5.10 3.51 9.43
N LEU A 43 -4.28 3.97 8.48
CA LEU A 43 -4.72 4.38 7.15
C LEU A 43 -4.91 3.16 6.22
N GLY A 44 -5.91 3.23 5.35
CA GLY A 44 -6.15 2.20 4.34
C GLY A 44 -5.11 2.19 3.21
N LEU A 45 -4.42 3.30 2.98
CA LEU A 45 -3.30 3.46 2.05
C LEU A 45 -2.15 4.10 2.82
N ALA A 46 -1.30 3.27 3.41
CA ALA A 46 -0.30 3.73 4.38
C ALA A 46 1.04 4.08 3.72
N GLU A 47 1.38 3.45 2.59
CA GLU A 47 2.50 3.84 1.75
C GLU A 47 2.18 5.13 0.98
N ASP A 48 3.09 6.08 1.01
CA ASP A 48 2.86 7.37 0.36
C ASP A 48 3.21 7.34 -1.13
N THR A 49 2.24 6.88 -1.92
CA THR A 49 2.32 6.87 -3.39
C THR A 49 2.46 8.27 -3.99
N TRP A 50 1.92 9.31 -3.34
CA TRP A 50 2.01 10.68 -3.85
C TRP A 50 3.39 11.25 -3.62
N ALA A 51 3.96 11.05 -2.44
CA ALA A 51 5.35 11.43 -2.17
C ALA A 51 6.32 10.78 -3.16
N LEU A 52 6.09 9.52 -3.56
CA LEU A 52 6.90 8.89 -4.60
C LEU A 52 6.68 9.53 -5.97
N ASN A 53 5.42 9.72 -6.39
CA ASN A 53 5.11 10.29 -7.70
C ASN A 53 5.63 11.72 -7.88
N GLU A 54 5.63 12.52 -6.80
CA GLU A 54 6.13 13.89 -6.76
C GLU A 54 7.64 13.97 -6.48
N GLY A 55 8.33 12.83 -6.32
CA GLY A 55 9.78 12.78 -6.09
C GLY A 55 10.23 13.28 -4.71
N VAL A 56 9.32 13.33 -3.74
CA VAL A 56 9.62 13.66 -2.33
C VAL A 56 10.36 12.51 -1.65
N ILE A 57 10.01 11.27 -1.99
CA ILE A 57 10.73 10.05 -1.58
C ILE A 57 11.19 9.27 -2.81
N ASP A 58 12.23 8.44 -2.63
CA ASP A 58 12.71 7.53 -3.66
C ASP A 58 12.04 6.15 -3.62
N ASP A 59 12.34 5.33 -4.63
CA ASP A 59 11.83 3.98 -4.78
C ASP A 59 12.16 3.08 -3.59
N GLY A 60 13.36 3.22 -3.02
CA GLY A 60 13.82 2.43 -1.89
C GLY A 60 13.03 2.76 -0.63
N ALA A 61 12.80 4.04 -0.36
CA ALA A 61 11.99 4.51 0.75
C ALA A 61 10.54 4.05 0.63
N PHE A 62 9.95 4.10 -0.57
CA PHE A 62 8.60 3.58 -0.79
C PHE A 62 8.53 2.05 -0.59
N LEU A 63 9.48 1.29 -1.14
CA LEU A 63 9.51 -0.16 -0.95
C LEU A 63 9.69 -0.55 0.52
N GLN A 64 10.53 0.19 1.24
CA GLN A 64 10.70 -0.02 2.66
C GLN A 64 9.37 0.17 3.41
N GLN A 65 8.61 1.23 3.11
CA GLN A 65 7.26 1.44 3.66
C GLN A 65 6.35 0.24 3.34
N ALA A 66 6.27 -0.18 2.07
CA ALA A 66 5.43 -1.30 1.65
C ALA A 66 5.78 -2.60 2.39
N TYR A 67 7.07 -2.88 2.56
CA TYR A 67 7.52 -4.07 3.28
C TYR A 67 7.34 -3.99 4.80
N ASP A 68 7.46 -2.80 5.39
CA ASP A 68 7.18 -2.60 6.82
C ASP A 68 5.69 -2.83 7.11
N ILE A 69 4.83 -2.30 6.25
CA ILE A 69 3.39 -2.50 6.27
C ILE A 69 3.03 -3.98 6.07
N ASP A 70 3.59 -4.64 5.06
CA ASP A 70 3.40 -6.08 4.84
C ASP A 70 3.76 -6.92 6.08
N ARG A 71 4.91 -6.62 6.72
CA ARG A 71 5.32 -7.26 7.98
C ARG A 71 4.37 -6.96 9.14
N GLU A 72 3.86 -5.75 9.22
CA GLU A 72 2.88 -5.33 10.23
C GLU A 72 1.58 -6.14 10.09
N ARG A 73 1.03 -6.27 8.87
CA ARG A 73 -0.13 -7.11 8.59
C ARG A 73 0.14 -8.59 8.88
N GLU A 74 1.33 -9.09 8.56
CA GLU A 74 1.75 -10.46 8.91
C GLU A 74 1.69 -10.69 10.44
N ARG A 75 2.23 -9.75 11.23
CA ARG A 75 2.17 -9.83 12.70
C ARG A 75 0.74 -9.79 13.22
N MET A 76 -0.12 -8.93 12.67
CA MET A 76 -1.54 -8.87 13.02
C MET A 76 -2.24 -10.20 12.73
N LEU A 77 -2.02 -10.78 11.54
CA LEU A 77 -2.57 -12.06 11.14
C LEU A 77 -2.19 -13.15 12.14
N PHE A 78 -0.92 -13.27 12.51
CA PHE A 78 -0.49 -14.31 13.44
C PHE A 78 -0.99 -14.10 14.88
N VAL A 79 -1.08 -12.86 15.35
CA VAL A 79 -1.71 -12.56 16.65
C VAL A 79 -3.16 -13.02 16.70
N ALA A 80 -3.89 -12.87 15.60
CA ALA A 80 -5.27 -13.33 15.48
C ALA A 80 -5.36 -14.86 15.28
N LEU A 81 -4.52 -15.43 14.40
CA LEU A 81 -4.50 -16.86 14.08
C LEU A 81 -4.20 -17.72 15.31
N ASP A 82 -3.21 -17.33 16.12
CA ASP A 82 -2.82 -18.09 17.32
C ASP A 82 -3.92 -18.13 18.39
N ARG A 83 -4.83 -17.16 18.38
CA ARG A 83 -5.89 -17.00 19.39
C ARG A 83 -7.24 -17.48 18.92
N LEU A 84 -7.53 -17.43 17.62
CA LEU A 84 -8.82 -17.84 17.09
C LEU A 84 -9.04 -19.34 17.40
N ARG A 85 -10.16 -19.66 18.05
CA ARG A 85 -10.54 -21.06 18.35
C ARG A 85 -11.62 -21.57 17.41
N LYS A 86 -12.58 -20.71 17.08
CA LYS A 86 -13.72 -20.96 16.17
C LYS A 86 -14.06 -19.66 15.44
N GLY A 87 -14.60 -19.77 14.22
CA GLY A 87 -14.99 -18.63 13.39
C GLY A 87 -14.13 -18.50 12.14
N THR A 88 -14.17 -17.33 11.53
CA THR A 88 -13.38 -16.97 10.34
C THR A 88 -12.34 -15.92 10.70
N LEU A 89 -11.12 -16.08 10.19
CA LEU A 89 -10.09 -15.04 10.18
C LEU A 89 -9.90 -14.56 8.76
N THR A 90 -10.09 -13.27 8.54
CA THR A 90 -9.84 -12.62 7.25
C THR A 90 -8.82 -11.53 7.44
N CYS A 91 -7.81 -11.51 6.58
CA CYS A 91 -6.77 -10.48 6.57
C CYS A 91 -6.47 -10.14 5.11
N VAL A 92 -6.30 -8.84 4.82
CA VAL A 92 -6.03 -8.33 3.47
C VAL A 92 -4.58 -7.89 3.44
N PHE A 93 -3.84 -8.36 2.44
CA PHE A 93 -2.49 -7.94 2.12
C PHE A 93 -2.54 -7.18 0.80
N ASP A 94 -2.16 -5.90 0.85
CA ASP A 94 -2.22 -4.93 -0.24
C ASP A 94 -0.86 -4.71 -0.92
N GLY A 95 0.24 -5.20 -0.35
CA GLY A 95 1.59 -4.97 -0.85
C GLY A 95 1.80 -5.36 -2.33
N VAL A 96 1.18 -6.45 -2.78
CA VAL A 96 1.23 -6.89 -4.19
C VAL A 96 0.61 -5.83 -5.12
N ASP A 97 -0.52 -5.23 -4.74
CA ASP A 97 -1.16 -4.15 -5.50
C ASP A 97 -0.29 -2.88 -5.51
N ARG A 98 0.13 -2.43 -4.32
CA ARG A 98 0.92 -1.19 -4.12
C ARG A 98 2.23 -1.23 -4.91
N ILE A 99 2.96 -2.34 -4.82
CA ILE A 99 4.24 -2.51 -5.50
C ILE A 99 4.04 -2.65 -7.00
N GLN A 100 3.01 -3.37 -7.47
CA GLN A 100 2.74 -3.42 -8.91
C GLN A 100 2.41 -2.05 -9.47
N HIS A 101 1.58 -1.23 -8.80
CA HIS A 101 1.27 0.13 -9.26
C HIS A 101 2.52 0.98 -9.51
N MET A 102 3.51 0.91 -8.63
CA MET A 102 4.71 1.73 -8.72
C MET A 102 5.79 1.09 -9.59
N PHE A 103 6.05 -0.20 -9.43
CA PHE A 103 7.22 -0.89 -10.01
C PHE A 103 6.93 -1.58 -11.35
N TRP A 104 5.69 -1.57 -11.85
CA TRP A 104 5.38 -2.08 -13.20
C TRP A 104 6.23 -1.42 -14.30
N ARG A 105 6.64 -0.18 -14.06
CA ARG A 105 7.52 0.59 -14.95
C ARG A 105 8.85 -0.12 -15.23
N TYR A 106 9.37 -0.92 -14.29
CA TYR A 106 10.60 -1.68 -14.45
C TYR A 106 10.37 -3.08 -15.02
N PHE A 107 9.19 -3.65 -14.78
CA PHE A 107 8.81 -4.96 -15.29
C PHE A 107 8.55 -4.94 -16.81
N GLU A 108 7.89 -3.89 -17.32
CA GLU A 108 7.57 -3.78 -18.74
C GLU A 108 8.61 -2.96 -19.52
N LYS A 109 9.30 -3.58 -20.48
CA LYS A 109 10.27 -2.90 -21.34
C LYS A 109 9.64 -1.70 -22.06
N GLY A 110 10.29 -0.54 -21.94
CA GLY A 110 9.87 0.69 -22.61
C GLY A 110 8.63 1.33 -22.00
N HIS A 111 8.30 1.04 -20.74
CA HIS A 111 7.23 1.73 -20.02
C HIS A 111 7.49 3.25 -19.95
N PRO A 112 6.51 4.13 -20.23
CA PRO A 112 6.73 5.58 -20.23
C PRO A 112 7.20 6.13 -18.88
N ALA A 113 6.67 5.57 -17.78
CA ALA A 113 7.06 5.97 -16.42
C ALA A 113 8.49 5.56 -16.01
N ALA A 114 9.18 4.73 -16.79
CA ALA A 114 10.59 4.40 -16.56
C ALA A 114 11.57 5.29 -17.35
N ARG A 115 11.05 6.25 -18.16
CA ARG A 115 11.93 7.15 -18.92
C ARG A 115 12.74 8.04 -17.97
N GLY A 116 14.05 8.05 -18.16
CA GLY A 116 14.96 8.85 -17.31
C GLY A 116 15.28 8.20 -15.96
N THR A 117 14.78 6.99 -15.71
CA THR A 117 15.23 6.17 -14.57
C THR A 117 16.47 5.37 -14.96
N ASP A 118 17.29 4.98 -13.99
CA ASP A 118 18.56 4.27 -14.17
C ASP A 118 18.40 2.76 -14.49
N GLY A 119 17.17 2.29 -14.78
CA GLY A 119 16.91 0.89 -15.09
C GLY A 119 16.76 -0.01 -13.86
N GLY A 120 16.70 0.58 -12.66
CA GLY A 120 15.98 0.04 -11.51
C GLY A 120 16.77 -0.92 -10.63
N ALA A 121 17.38 -0.40 -9.56
CA ALA A 121 17.86 -1.19 -8.42
C ALA A 121 16.80 -2.11 -7.78
N HIS A 122 15.54 -1.93 -8.19
CA HIS A 122 14.36 -2.62 -7.67
C HIS A 122 13.52 -3.27 -8.78
N ALA A 123 14.13 -3.64 -9.91
CA ALA A 123 13.41 -4.25 -11.04
C ALA A 123 12.73 -5.59 -10.69
N ASP A 124 13.21 -6.27 -9.64
CA ASP A 124 12.66 -7.52 -9.12
C ASP A 124 11.59 -7.30 -8.02
N ALA A 125 11.24 -6.06 -7.67
CA ALA A 125 10.33 -5.78 -6.54
C ALA A 125 9.00 -6.52 -6.63
N ILE A 126 8.42 -6.65 -7.83
CA ILE A 126 7.19 -7.42 -8.05
C ILE A 126 7.41 -8.90 -7.74
N GLU A 127 8.50 -9.50 -8.25
CA GLU A 127 8.82 -10.89 -7.96
C GLU A 127 9.05 -11.13 -6.46
N GLN A 128 9.76 -10.21 -5.79
CA GLN A 128 10.05 -10.31 -4.36
C GLN A 128 8.78 -10.27 -3.51
N ILE A 129 7.80 -9.41 -3.80
CA ILE A 129 6.55 -9.38 -3.01
C ILE A 129 5.69 -10.64 -3.24
N TYR A 130 5.70 -11.23 -4.44
CA TYR A 130 5.04 -12.52 -4.67
C TYR A 130 5.73 -13.65 -3.90
N ARG A 131 7.07 -13.68 -3.86
CA ARG A 131 7.82 -14.65 -3.04
C ARG A 131 7.49 -14.52 -1.56
N ARG A 132 7.44 -13.30 -1.02
CA ARG A 132 7.03 -13.03 0.36
C ARG A 132 5.59 -13.50 0.63
N SER A 133 4.70 -13.29 -0.34
CA SER A 133 3.30 -13.75 -0.25
C SER A 133 3.22 -15.28 -0.20
N ASP A 134 4.01 -15.99 -1.02
CA ASP A 134 4.10 -17.45 -0.99
C ASP A 134 4.66 -17.98 0.34
N GLU A 135 5.73 -17.35 0.84
CA GLU A 135 6.30 -17.66 2.16
C GLU A 135 5.28 -17.47 3.28
N LEU A 136 4.49 -16.39 3.24
CA LEU A 136 3.41 -16.13 4.19
C LEU A 136 2.35 -17.25 4.15
N VAL A 137 1.92 -17.67 2.96
CA VAL A 137 1.00 -18.80 2.79
C VAL A 137 1.58 -20.06 3.43
N GLY A 138 2.87 -20.36 3.18
CA GLY A 138 3.57 -21.48 3.82
C GLY A 138 3.57 -21.39 5.35
N LYS A 139 3.82 -20.20 5.92
CA LYS A 139 3.76 -19.98 7.38
C LYS A 139 2.35 -20.19 7.93
N VAL A 140 1.30 -19.76 7.21
CA VAL A 140 -0.10 -19.99 7.61
C VAL A 140 -0.43 -21.47 7.58
N ILE A 141 -0.13 -22.18 6.49
CA ILE A 141 -0.36 -23.62 6.34
C ILE A 141 0.26 -24.40 7.52
N ALA A 142 1.49 -24.04 7.92
CA ALA A 142 2.18 -24.68 9.03
C ALA A 142 1.47 -24.53 10.40
N ARG A 143 0.49 -23.63 10.52
CA ARG A 143 -0.28 -23.36 11.76
C ARG A 143 -1.73 -23.84 11.69
N LEU A 144 -2.19 -24.31 10.53
CA LEU A 144 -3.55 -24.81 10.37
C LEU A 144 -3.74 -26.14 11.11
N ARG A 145 -4.92 -26.33 11.67
CA ARG A 145 -5.38 -27.61 12.23
C ARG A 145 -5.98 -28.45 11.12
N LYS A 146 -6.15 -29.76 11.38
CA LYS A 146 -6.68 -30.74 10.42
C LYS A 146 -7.99 -30.32 9.74
N ASP A 147 -8.86 -29.62 10.45
CA ASP A 147 -10.20 -29.25 9.99
C ASP A 147 -10.32 -27.78 9.57
N ASP A 148 -9.20 -27.04 9.51
CA ASP A 148 -9.20 -25.65 9.05
C ASP A 148 -9.22 -25.58 7.51
N LEU A 149 -9.93 -24.59 6.96
CA LEU A 149 -9.95 -24.26 5.54
C LEU A 149 -9.14 -22.97 5.30
N LEU A 150 -8.18 -23.03 4.39
CA LEU A 150 -7.49 -21.85 3.88
C LEU A 150 -8.04 -21.45 2.51
N MET A 151 -8.41 -20.19 2.38
CA MET A 151 -8.75 -19.58 1.09
C MET A 151 -7.78 -18.43 0.82
N VAL A 152 -7.10 -18.50 -0.33
CA VAL A 152 -6.31 -17.39 -0.87
C VAL A 152 -7.13 -16.78 -2.01
N VAL A 153 -7.57 -15.54 -1.82
CA VAL A 153 -8.51 -14.86 -2.72
C VAL A 153 -7.91 -13.52 -3.11
N SER A 154 -8.02 -13.21 -4.40
CA SER A 154 -7.69 -11.91 -4.97
C SER A 154 -8.96 -11.31 -5.55
N ASP A 155 -9.18 -10.02 -5.32
CA ASP A 155 -10.33 -9.27 -5.81
C ASP A 155 -10.18 -8.82 -7.27
N HIS A 156 -8.94 -8.62 -7.74
CA HIS A 156 -8.65 -8.29 -9.13
C HIS A 156 -7.23 -8.67 -9.58
N GLY A 157 -7.03 -8.69 -10.91
CA GLY A 157 -5.71 -8.83 -11.53
C GLY A 157 -4.96 -7.50 -11.69
N PHE A 158 -3.92 -7.51 -12.52
CA PHE A 158 -3.13 -6.32 -12.83
C PHE A 158 -2.83 -6.21 -14.33
N ALA A 159 -2.70 -4.99 -14.84
CA ALA A 159 -2.36 -4.72 -16.24
C ALA A 159 -1.53 -3.43 -16.38
N SER A 160 -0.77 -3.32 -17.47
CA SER A 160 0.05 -2.14 -17.75
C SER A 160 -0.79 -0.87 -17.92
N PHE A 161 -0.39 0.21 -17.24
CA PHE A 161 -1.01 1.53 -17.34
C PHE A 161 -0.04 2.54 -17.99
N ARG A 162 -0.26 2.82 -19.28
CA ARG A 162 0.68 3.62 -20.09
C ARG A 162 0.16 5.00 -20.48
N ARG A 163 -1.14 5.25 -20.31
CA ARG A 163 -1.81 6.46 -20.81
C ARG A 163 -2.92 6.86 -19.86
N GLY A 164 -2.91 8.13 -19.47
CA GLY A 164 -4.05 8.80 -18.84
C GLY A 164 -4.58 9.91 -19.75
N VAL A 165 -5.86 10.22 -19.63
CA VAL A 165 -6.47 11.38 -20.29
C VAL A 165 -7.00 12.30 -19.19
N ASN A 166 -6.54 13.55 -19.17
CA ASN A 166 -7.17 14.58 -18.36
C ASN A 166 -8.43 15.06 -19.10
N LEU A 167 -9.55 14.40 -18.80
CA LEU A 167 -10.81 14.64 -19.50
C LEU A 167 -11.29 16.09 -19.28
N ASN A 168 -11.08 16.66 -18.10
CA ASN A 168 -11.48 18.03 -17.80
C ASN A 168 -10.71 19.04 -18.66
N ALA A 169 -9.39 18.89 -18.75
CA ALA A 169 -8.56 19.73 -19.62
C ALA A 169 -8.95 19.58 -21.10
N TRP A 170 -9.24 18.35 -21.55
CA TRP A 170 -9.69 18.10 -22.92
C TRP A 170 -11.04 18.73 -23.22
N LEU A 171 -12.03 18.57 -22.33
CA LEU A 171 -13.37 19.14 -22.48
C LEU A 171 -13.35 20.68 -22.45
N LEU A 172 -12.50 21.26 -21.59
CA LEU A 172 -12.28 22.70 -21.53
C LEU A 172 -11.70 23.20 -22.86
N ALA A 173 -10.67 22.53 -23.38
CA ALA A 173 -10.06 22.86 -24.68
C ALA A 173 -11.02 22.69 -25.86
N ARG A 174 -12.00 21.78 -25.78
CA ARG A 174 -13.09 21.63 -26.76
C ARG A 174 -14.22 22.65 -26.61
N GLY A 175 -14.21 23.44 -25.53
CA GLY A 175 -15.26 24.40 -25.20
C GLY A 175 -16.55 23.78 -24.66
N TRP A 176 -16.53 22.49 -24.34
CA TRP A 176 -17.68 21.73 -23.81
C TRP A 176 -17.79 21.81 -22.29
N LEU A 177 -16.67 22.00 -21.59
CA LEU A 177 -16.64 22.38 -20.19
C LEU A 177 -16.56 23.91 -20.10
N LYS A 178 -17.40 24.51 -19.26
CA LYS A 178 -17.38 25.95 -18.95
C LYS A 178 -16.95 26.15 -17.50
N LEU A 179 -16.05 27.09 -17.29
CA LEU A 179 -15.66 27.52 -15.96
C LEU A 179 -16.75 28.43 -15.37
N LYS A 180 -16.85 28.46 -14.05
CA LYS A 180 -17.67 29.44 -13.34
C LYS A 180 -17.09 30.84 -13.56
N GLU A 181 -17.92 31.87 -13.42
CA GLU A 181 -17.47 33.26 -13.49
C GLU A 181 -16.33 33.50 -12.47
N GLY A 182 -15.21 34.07 -12.94
CA GLY A 182 -14.00 34.27 -12.14
C GLY A 182 -13.10 33.04 -11.98
N GLY A 183 -13.47 31.87 -12.50
CA GLY A 183 -12.62 30.68 -12.49
C GLY A 183 -11.66 30.65 -13.67
N ASP A 184 -10.39 30.29 -13.44
CA ASP A 184 -9.35 30.18 -14.48
C ASP A 184 -8.95 28.73 -14.82
N GLY A 185 -9.49 27.75 -14.09
CA GLY A 185 -9.21 26.34 -14.31
C GLY A 185 -7.81 25.92 -13.85
N SER A 186 -7.12 26.77 -13.10
CA SER A 186 -5.95 26.37 -12.34
C SER A 186 -6.39 25.65 -11.06
N THR A 187 -5.69 24.56 -10.74
CA THR A 187 -5.70 23.88 -9.44
C THR A 187 -4.27 23.64 -9.04
#